data_AF-A0A5D2A1R6-F1
#
_entry.id   AF-A0A5D2A1R6-F1
#
_cell.length_a   1.000
_cell.length_b   1.000
_cell.length_c   1.000
_cell.angle_alpha   90.00
_cell.angle_beta   90.00
_cell.angle_gamma   90.00
#
_symmetry.space_group_name_H-M   'P 1'
#
loop_
_entity.id
_entity.type
_entity.pdbx_description
1 polymer ?
#
loop_
_entity_poly.entity_id
_entity_poly.type
_entity_poly.pdbx_seq_one_letter_code
_entity_poly.pdbx_strand_id
1 'polypeptide(L)'
;MTPEEFSKSHIHHAFNAPYMFITQEGRVKNPEFLKEVSLILKKDDHIIVGCNSGGRGVRACVDLIEAGYENVSNMEGGYSAWVDAGLKPAGDKPAEELKTFCKFRP
;
A
#
# COMPACT_ATOMS: atom_id res chain seq x y z
N MET A 1 -1.82 -1.97 -0.59
CA MET A 1 -1.72 -2.95 -1.71
C MET A 1 -2.79 -4.02 -1.50
N THR A 2 -3.21 -4.75 -2.54
CA THR A 2 -4.04 -5.95 -2.33
C THR A 2 -3.20 -7.02 -1.60
N PRO A 3 -3.81 -8.02 -0.95
CA PRO A 3 -3.05 -9.07 -0.26
C PRO A 3 -2.14 -9.86 -1.22
N GLU A 4 -2.62 -10.11 -2.44
CA GLU A 4 -1.85 -10.79 -3.49
C GLU A 4 -0.63 -9.98 -3.96
N GLU A 5 -0.77 -8.65 -4.10
CA GLU A 5 0.35 -7.75 -4.42
C GLU A 5 1.40 -7.78 -3.29
N PHE A 6 0.93 -7.69 -2.04
CA PHE A 6 1.81 -7.60 -0.87
C PHE A 6 2.58 -8.90 -0.59
N SER A 7 1.92 -10.06 -0.75
CA SER A 7 2.55 -11.38 -0.59
C SER A 7 3.71 -11.60 -1.57
N LYS A 8 3.61 -11.03 -2.78
CA LYS A 8 4.67 -11.14 -3.78
C LYS A 8 5.89 -10.29 -3.42
N SER A 9 5.66 -9.04 -3.05
CA SER A 9 6.68 -8.10 -2.58
C SER A 9 6.07 -6.89 -1.89
N HIS A 10 6.78 -6.37 -0.90
CA HIS A 10 6.41 -5.17 -0.14
C HIS A 10 7.67 -4.51 0.45
N ILE A 11 7.55 -3.34 1.06
CA ILE A 11 8.67 -2.68 1.74
C ILE A 11 8.94 -3.38 3.08
N HIS A 12 10.21 -3.48 3.50
CA HIS A 12 10.56 -4.11 4.78
C HIS A 12 9.85 -3.41 5.96
N HIS A 13 9.31 -4.21 6.89
CA HIS A 13 8.46 -3.76 8.01
C HIS A 13 7.12 -3.09 7.64
N ALA A 14 6.68 -3.15 6.39
CA ALA A 14 5.34 -2.69 6.03
C ALA A 14 4.27 -3.63 6.59
N PHE A 15 3.13 -3.09 6.99
CA PHE A 15 1.92 -3.86 7.33
C PHE A 15 0.94 -3.85 6.15
N ASN A 16 0.25 -4.96 5.93
CA ASN A 16 -0.79 -5.01 4.90
C ASN A 16 -2.16 -4.68 5.50
N ALA A 17 -2.68 -3.50 5.14
CA ALA A 17 -4.09 -3.13 5.30
C ALA A 17 -4.70 -2.90 3.90
N PRO A 18 -5.33 -3.93 3.29
CA PRO A 18 -5.87 -3.82 1.94
C PRO A 18 -7.05 -2.85 1.88
N TYR A 19 -6.86 -1.73 1.19
CA TYR A 19 -7.95 -0.77 0.92
C TYR A 19 -8.99 -1.30 -0.07
N MET A 20 -8.58 -2.22 -0.95
CA MET A 20 -9.43 -2.85 -1.96
C MET A 20 -9.05 -4.32 -2.13
N PHE A 21 -10.04 -5.14 -2.46
CA PHE A 21 -9.89 -6.52 -2.86
C PHE A 21 -10.13 -6.66 -4.37
N ILE A 22 -9.45 -7.64 -4.98
CA ILE A 22 -9.73 -8.07 -6.35
C ILE A 22 -10.68 -9.27 -6.23
N THR A 23 -11.88 -9.13 -6.76
CA THR A 23 -12.90 -10.19 -6.82
C THR A 23 -13.24 -10.49 -8.29
N GLN A 24 -14.06 -11.50 -8.54
CA GLN A 24 -14.55 -11.81 -9.89
C GLN A 24 -15.36 -10.64 -10.50
N GLU A 25 -15.96 -9.80 -9.66
CA GLU A 25 -16.72 -8.60 -10.07
C GLU A 25 -15.83 -7.36 -10.26
N GLY A 26 -14.52 -7.49 -10.06
CA GLY A 26 -13.54 -6.42 -10.21
C GLY A 26 -12.97 -5.93 -8.89
N ARG A 27 -12.76 -4.62 -8.76
CA ARG A 27 -12.14 -4.02 -7.57
C ARG A 27 -13.21 -3.56 -6.59
N VAL A 28 -13.26 -4.18 -5.41
CA VAL A 28 -14.22 -3.88 -4.35
C VAL A 28 -13.50 -3.21 -3.18
N LYS A 29 -14.08 -2.13 -2.62
CA LYS A 29 -13.53 -1.44 -1.44
C LYS A 29 -13.64 -2.36 -0.21
N ASN A 30 -12.60 -2.39 0.61
CA ASN A 30 -12.65 -3.10 1.89
C ASN A 30 -13.46 -2.29 2.91
N PRO A 31 -14.64 -2.74 3.37
CA PRO A 31 -15.41 -2.03 4.40
C PRO A 31 -14.72 -2.08 5.77
N GLU A 32 -13.90 -3.10 6.03
CA GLU A 32 -13.20 -3.28 7.30
C GLU A 32 -11.85 -2.54 7.35
N PHE A 33 -11.49 -1.77 6.32
CA PHE A 33 -10.19 -1.11 6.21
C PHE A 33 -9.80 -0.30 7.46
N LEU A 34 -10.68 0.58 7.93
CA LEU A 34 -10.40 1.43 9.10
C LEU A 34 -10.23 0.61 10.38
N LYS A 35 -10.99 -0.49 10.50
CA LYS A 35 -10.91 -1.39 11.65
C LYS A 35 -9.59 -2.15 11.64
N GLU A 36 -9.19 -2.70 10.50
CA GLU A 36 -7.89 -3.37 10.35
C GLU A 36 -6.72 -2.43 10.68
N VAL A 37 -6.78 -1.18 10.20
CA VAL A 37 -5.76 -0.17 10.53
C VAL A 37 -5.74 0.11 12.04
N SER A 38 -6.90 0.27 12.67
CA SER A 38 -6.99 0.57 14.12
C SER A 38 -6.47 -0.54 15.03
N LEU A 39 -6.39 -1.78 14.53
CA LEU A 39 -5.82 -2.91 15.27
C LEU A 39 -4.29 -2.88 15.29
N ILE A 40 -3.67 -2.15 14.36
CA ILE A 40 -2.22 -2.13 14.15
C ILE A 40 -1.63 -0.76 14.52
N LEU A 41 -2.35 0.32 14.21
CA LEU A 41 -1.89 1.70 14.29
C LEU A 41 -2.82 2.53 15.17
N LYS A 42 -2.22 3.46 15.92
CA LYS A 42 -2.93 4.46 16.71
C LYS A 42 -3.16 5.72 15.87
N LYS A 43 -4.07 6.58 16.37
CA LYS A 43 -4.44 7.82 15.67
C LYS A 43 -3.31 8.86 15.63
N ASP A 44 -2.42 8.83 16.61
CA ASP A 44 -1.26 9.71 16.72
C ASP A 44 -0.02 9.20 15.97
N ASP A 45 -0.02 7.93 15.53
CA ASP A 45 1.12 7.34 14.82
C ASP A 45 1.38 8.04 13.48
N HIS A 46 2.64 8.09 13.07
CA HIS A 46 3.04 8.53 11.72
C HIS A 46 2.78 7.42 10.70
N ILE A 47 1.75 7.58 9.88
CA ILE A 47 1.29 6.59 8.92
C ILE A 47 1.74 6.98 7.51
N ILE A 48 2.56 6.12 6.90
CA ILE A 48 2.90 6.22 5.47
C ILE A 48 2.09 5.18 4.71
N VAL A 49 1.17 5.64 3.86
CA VAL A 49 0.31 4.79 3.05
C VAL A 49 0.94 4.56 1.68
N GLY A 50 1.21 3.30 1.35
CA GLY A 50 1.71 2.86 0.05
C GLY A 50 0.70 2.03 -0.73
N CYS A 51 0.56 2.30 -2.04
CA CYS A 51 -0.06 1.37 -2.98
C CYS A 51 0.89 1.10 -4.16
N ASN A 52 0.47 0.33 -5.17
CA ASN A 52 1.37 0.00 -6.28
C ASN A 52 1.86 1.27 -7.04
N SER A 53 0.95 2.21 -7.34
CA SER A 53 1.21 3.38 -8.21
C SER A 53 0.87 4.75 -7.61
N GLY A 54 0.60 4.82 -6.31
CA GLY A 54 0.19 6.04 -5.60
C GLY A 54 -1.33 6.32 -5.56
N GLY A 55 -2.07 6.10 -6.66
CA GLY A 55 -3.47 6.56 -6.76
C GLY A 55 -4.47 5.97 -5.72
N ARG A 56 -4.32 4.68 -5.36
CA ARG A 56 -5.17 4.06 -4.31
C ARG A 56 -4.80 4.55 -2.91
N GLY A 57 -3.52 4.90 -2.70
CA GLY A 57 -3.00 5.35 -1.41
C GLY A 57 -3.58 6.70 -1.01
N VAL A 58 -3.78 7.61 -1.99
CA VAL A 58 -4.43 8.91 -1.75
C VAL A 58 -5.83 8.75 -1.15
N ARG A 59 -6.67 7.88 -1.72
CA ARG A 59 -8.03 7.64 -1.21
C ARG A 59 -8.03 7.04 0.19
N ALA A 60 -7.13 6.10 0.45
CA ALA A 60 -6.94 5.54 1.79
C ALA A 60 -6.49 6.60 2.80
N CYS A 61 -5.64 7.56 2.39
CA CYS A 61 -5.23 8.67 3.27
C CYS A 61 -6.41 9.56 3.63
N VAL A 62 -7.28 9.89 2.67
CA VAL A 62 -8.49 10.70 2.93
C VAL A 62 -9.37 10.01 3.98
N ASP A 63 -9.68 8.72 3.79
CA ASP A 63 -10.50 7.95 4.72
C ASP A 63 -9.87 7.88 6.13
N LEU A 64 -8.53 7.80 6.23
CA LEU A 64 -7.83 7.82 7.52
C LEU A 64 -7.89 9.19 8.19
N ILE A 65 -7.68 10.27 7.45
CA ILE A 65 -7.79 11.63 7.98
C ILE A 65 -9.23 11.88 8.48
N GLU A 66 -10.24 11.47 7.72
CA GLU A 66 -11.65 11.58 8.13
C GLU A 66 -11.98 10.73 9.37
N ALA A 67 -11.30 9.60 9.56
CA ALA A 67 -11.41 8.76 10.76
C ALA A 67 -10.65 9.35 11.99
N GLY A 68 -9.93 10.46 11.81
CA GLY A 68 -9.23 11.18 12.85
C GLY A 68 -7.79 10.73 13.08
N TYR A 69 -7.12 10.16 12.07
CA TYR A 69 -5.67 9.96 12.12
C TYR A 69 -4.96 11.26 11.75
N GLU A 70 -4.01 11.68 12.59
CA GLU A 70 -3.43 13.04 12.50
C GLU A 70 -2.25 13.10 11.54
N ASN A 71 -1.41 12.06 11.52
CA ASN A 71 -0.12 12.07 10.84
C ASN A 71 -0.11 11.11 9.63
N VAL A 72 -0.97 11.36 8.63
CA VAL A 72 -1.10 10.50 7.45
C VAL A 72 -0.41 11.09 6.23
N SER A 73 0.44 10.31 5.57
CA SER A 73 1.15 10.69 4.34
C SER A 73 1.06 9.61 3.27
N ASN A 74 0.88 10.01 2.01
CA ASN A 74 0.87 9.09 0.88
C ASN A 74 2.28 8.97 0.27
N MET A 75 2.72 7.74 -0.01
CA MET A 75 3.94 7.50 -0.79
C MET A 75 3.66 7.79 -2.27
N GLU A 76 4.17 8.92 -2.76
CA GLU A 76 4.06 9.32 -4.16
C GLU A 76 4.72 8.29 -5.09
N GLY A 77 4.04 7.95 -6.19
CA GLY A 77 4.48 6.90 -7.11
C GLY A 77 4.37 5.47 -6.54
N GLY A 78 4.11 5.32 -5.24
CA GLY A 78 3.88 4.05 -4.58
C GLY A 78 5.09 3.11 -4.58
N TYR A 79 4.81 1.81 -4.46
CA TYR A 79 5.82 0.77 -4.47
C TYR A 79 6.66 0.77 -5.77
N SER A 80 6.06 1.11 -6.91
CA SER A 80 6.81 1.22 -8.17
C SER A 80 7.93 2.26 -8.10
N ALA A 81 7.66 3.45 -7.57
CA ALA A 81 8.68 4.49 -7.43
C ALA A 81 9.79 4.08 -6.45
N TRP A 82 9.44 3.35 -5.38
CA TRP A 82 10.42 2.79 -4.44
C TRP A 82 11.40 1.84 -5.14
N VAL A 83 10.89 0.93 -5.96
CA VAL A 83 11.71 -0.02 -6.72
C VAL A 83 12.50 0.68 -7.82
N ASP A 84 11.93 1.69 -8.48
CA ASP A 84 12.62 2.47 -9.52
C ASP A 84 13.79 3.27 -8.94
N ALA A 85 13.67 3.78 -7.71
CA ALA A 85 14.74 4.41 -6.96
C ALA A 85 15.87 3.42 -6.53
N GLY A 86 15.73 2.13 -6.82
CA GLY A 86 16.71 1.10 -6.46
C GLY A 86 16.72 0.75 -4.98
N LEU A 87 15.69 1.14 -4.23
CA LEU A 87 15.57 0.83 -2.81
C LEU A 87 15.16 -0.64 -2.62
N LYS A 88 15.77 -1.29 -1.64
CA LYS A 88 15.52 -2.71 -1.36
C LYS A 88 14.13 -2.90 -0.76
N PRO A 89 13.32 -3.84 -1.29
CA PRO A 89 12.09 -4.27 -0.67
C PRO A 89 12.36 -5.34 0.40
N ALA A 90 11.31 -5.84 1.03
CA ALA A 90 11.38 -6.97 1.96
C ALA A 90 11.83 -8.24 1.22
N GLY A 91 12.94 -8.83 1.69
CA GLY A 91 13.54 -10.05 1.14
C GLY A 91 14.69 -9.83 0.14
N ASP A 92 15.36 -10.91 -0.26
CA ASP A 92 16.56 -10.89 -1.12
C ASP A 92 16.27 -10.85 -2.63
N LYS A 93 15.02 -10.57 -3.04
CA LYS A 93 14.67 -10.58 -4.47
C LYS A 93 15.33 -9.40 -5.21
N PRO A 94 15.94 -9.64 -6.38
CA PRO A 94 16.60 -8.58 -7.15
C PRO A 94 15.59 -7.55 -7.68
N ALA A 95 15.99 -6.27 -7.68
CA ALA A 95 15.13 -5.15 -8.05
C ALA A 95 14.53 -5.28 -9.47
N GLU A 96 15.24 -5.91 -10.42
CA GLU A 96 14.77 -6.14 -11.80
C GLU A 96 13.56 -7.09 -11.89
N GLU A 97 13.50 -8.11 -11.04
CA GLU A 97 12.34 -9.00 -10.96
C GLU A 97 11.11 -8.23 -10.50
N LEU A 98 11.31 -7.28 -9.59
CA LEU A 98 10.26 -6.47 -8.98
C LEU A 98 9.76 -5.35 -9.91
N LYS A 99 10.67 -4.77 -10.71
CA LYS A 99 10.31 -3.84 -11.79
C LYS A 99 9.39 -4.48 -12.82
N THR A 100 9.53 -5.77 -13.09
CA THR A 100 8.69 -6.50 -14.06
C THR A 100 7.22 -6.57 -13.61
N PHE A 101 6.97 -6.67 -12.30
CA PHE A 101 5.60 -6.62 -11.75
C PHE A 101 5.00 -5.21 -11.77
N CYS A 102 5.82 -4.19 -11.56
CA CYS A 102 5.42 -2.78 -11.65
C CYS A 102 5.19 -2.31 -13.09
N LYS A 103 5.75 -2.99 -14.09
CA LYS A 103 5.68 -2.66 -15.53
C LYS A 103 4.35 -2.95 -16.21
N PHE A 104 3.44 -3.72 -15.60
CA PHE A 104 2.06 -3.85 -16.09
C PHE A 104 1.25 -2.59 -15.76
N ARG A 105 1.63 -1.49 -16.43
CA ARG A 105 0.96 -0.20 -16.48
C ARG A 105 0.08 -0.24 -17.74
N PRO A 106 -1.27 -0.34 -17.65
CA PRO A 106 -2.11 -0.01 -18.79
C PRO A 106 -1.97 1.47 -19.16
#